data_AF-A0A4Y8VED5-F1
#
_entry.id   AF-A0A4Y8VED5-F1
#
_cell.length_a   1.000
_cell.length_b   1.000
_cell.length_c   1.000
_cell.angle_alpha   90.00
_cell.angle_beta   90.00
_cell.angle_gamma   90.00
#
_symmetry.space_group_name_H-M   'P 1'
#
loop_
_entity.id
_entity.type
_entity.pdbx_description
1 polymer ?
#
loop_
_entity_poly.entity_id
_entity_poly.type
_entity_poly.pdbx_seq_one_letter_code
_entity_poly.pdbx_strand_id
1 'polypeptide(L)' 'MEQKHHYTGLTEALVLESSSKHGANILTPPEKEPLWKQFLEKFGAPLIIILLIAGE' A
#
# COMPACT_ATOMS: atom_id res chain seq x y z
N MET A 1 -32.90 -33.58 -17.82
CA MET A 1 -31.44 -33.68 -17.97
C MET A 1 -30.91 -32.26 -18.09
N GLU A 2 -30.31 -31.73 -17.02
CA GLU A 2 -29.78 -30.36 -17.03
C GLU A 2 -28.53 -30.30 -17.91
N GLN A 3 -28.56 -29.44 -18.92
CA GLN A 3 -27.41 -29.19 -19.78
C GLN A 3 -26.35 -28.44 -18.96
N LYS A 4 -25.30 -29.15 -18.55
CA LYS A 4 -24.13 -28.53 -17.92
C LYS A 4 -23.39 -27.71 -18.97
N HIS A 5 -23.67 -26.42 -19.03
CA HIS A 5 -22.94 -25.49 -19.88
C HIS A 5 -21.50 -25.38 -19.35
N HIS A 6 -20.54 -25.95 -20.08
CA HIS A 6 -19.13 -25.73 -19.84
C HIS A 6 -18.77 -24.33 -20.34
N TYR A 7 -18.61 -23.40 -19.41
CA TYR A 7 -18.06 -22.08 -19.71
C TYR A 7 -16.54 -22.22 -19.83
N THR A 8 -16.01 -21.93 -21.02
CA THR A 8 -14.57 -21.72 -21.20
C THR A 8 -14.19 -20.38 -20.60
N GLY A 9 -13.15 -20.36 -19.76
CA GLY A 9 -12.64 -19.15 -19.13
C GLY A 9 -12.04 -18.16 -20.12
N LEU A 10 -11.43 -17.10 -19.58
CA LEU A 10 -10.72 -16.10 -20.39
C LEU A 10 -9.50 -16.74 -21.07
N THR A 11 -9.28 -16.35 -22.33
CA THR A 11 -8.05 -16.68 -23.06
C THR A 11 -6.90 -15.82 -22.56
N GLU A 12 -5.66 -16.23 -22.82
CA GLU A 12 -4.45 -15.50 -22.38
C GLU A 12 -4.44 -14.04 -22.87
N ALA A 13 -4.91 -13.79 -24.10
CA ALA A 13 -5.02 -12.44 -24.66
C ALA A 13 -6.01 -11.56 -23.87
N LEU A 14 -7.15 -12.13 -23.46
CA LEU A 14 -8.15 -11.44 -22.64
C LEU A 14 -7.65 -11.21 -21.21
N VAL A 15 -6.83 -12.12 -20.68
CA VAL A 15 -6.16 -11.94 -19.39
C VAL A 15 -5.16 -10.78 -19.48
N LEU A 16 -4.33 -10.71 -20.53
CA LEU A 16 -3.40 -9.61 -20.77
C LEU A 16 -4.11 -8.26 -20.93
N GLU A 17 -5.19 -8.24 -21.70
CA GLU A 17 -6.02 -7.03 -21.86
C GLU A 17 -6.63 -6.60 -20.53
N SER A 18 -7.16 -7.54 -19.75
CA SER A 18 -7.73 -7.26 -18.43
C SER A 18 -6.68 -6.77 -17.44
N SER A 19 -5.49 -7.38 -17.41
CA SER A 19 -4.38 -6.95 -16.55
C SER A 19 -3.85 -5.57 -16.96
N SER A 20 -3.82 -5.24 -18.25
CA SER A 20 -3.45 -3.90 -18.71
C SER A 20 -4.49 -2.84 -18.32
N LYS A 21 -5.78 -3.21 -18.27
CA LYS A 21 -6.88 -2.29 -17.93
C LYS A 21 -7.07 -2.10 -16.44
N HIS A 22 -6.94 -3.16 -15.66
CA HIS A 22 -7.30 -3.17 -14.23
C HIS A 22 -6.08 -3.27 -13.30
N GLY A 23 -4.89 -3.51 -13.84
CA GLY A 23 -3.67 -3.72 -13.07
C GLY A 23 -3.65 -5.09 -12.37
N ALA A 24 -2.74 -5.23 -11.40
CA ALA A 24 -2.65 -6.43 -10.58
C ALA A 24 -3.77 -6.44 -9.54
N ASN A 25 -4.42 -7.59 -9.37
CA ASN A 25 -5.43 -7.79 -8.32
C ASN A 25 -4.75 -8.01 -6.95
N ILE A 26 -4.09 -6.98 -6.44
CA ILE A 26 -3.41 -6.99 -5.15
C ILE A 26 -3.96 -5.83 -4.32
N LEU A 27 -4.28 -6.09 -3.05
CA LEU A 27 -4.59 -5.02 -2.11
C LEU A 27 -3.32 -4.21 -1.85
N THR A 28 -3.28 -3.00 -2.41
CA THR A 28 -2.15 -2.09 -2.20
C THR A 28 -1.98 -1.84 -0.70
N PRO A 29 -0.81 -2.15 -0.11
CA PRO A 29 -0.58 -1.91 1.31
C PRO A 29 -0.60 -0.40 1.59
N PRO A 30 -0.99 0.02 2.80
CA PRO A 30 -0.97 1.43 3.16
C PRO A 30 0.45 1.99 3.07
N GLU A 31 0.55 3.25 2.66
CA GLU A 31 1.82 3.97 2.69
C GLU A 31 2.34 4.01 4.13
N LYS A 32 3.61 3.61 4.30
CA LYS A 32 4.27 3.64 5.61
C LYS A 32 5.17 4.86 5.66
N GLU A 33 5.06 5.61 6.75
CA GLU A 33 6.03 6.67 7.00
C GLU A 33 7.41 6.08 7.30
N PRO A 34 8.49 6.68 6.81
CA PRO A 34 9.83 6.20 7.07
C PRO A 34 10.21 6.37 8.55
N LEU A 35 11.01 5.45 9.08
CA LEU A 35 11.37 5.40 10.51
C LEU A 35 12.03 6.69 11.02
N TRP A 36 12.85 7.34 10.19
CA TRP A 36 13.51 8.59 10.57
C TRP A 36 12.50 9.73 10.79
N LYS A 37 11.40 9.76 10.03
CA LYS A 37 10.35 10.77 10.19
C LYS A 37 9.62 10.56 11.52
N GLN A 38 9.23 9.32 11.81
CA GLN A 38 8.63 8.94 13.09
C GLN A 38 9.56 9.21 14.29
N PHE A 39 10.87 9.11 14.11
CA PHE A 39 11.85 9.46 15.14
C PHE A 39 11.87 10.97 15.40
N LEU A 40 11.91 11.79 14.35
CA LEU A 40 11.93 13.25 14.46
C LEU A 40 10.65 13.81 15.09
N GLU A 41 9.49 13.21 14.81
CA GLU A 41 8.21 13.63 15.41
C GLU A 41 8.22 13.61 16.94
N LYS A 42 9.02 12.72 17.55
CA LYS A 42 9.17 12.65 19.01
C LYS A 42 9.78 13.92 19.60
N PHE A 43 10.53 14.69 18.83
CA PHE A 43 11.18 15.93 19.29
C PHE A 43 10.27 17.16 19.27
N GLY A 44 9.01 17.04 18.84
CA GLY A 44 8.04 18.13 18.86
C GLY A 44 7.45 18.45 20.24
N ALA A 45 7.72 17.63 21.26
CA ALA A 45 7.18 17.88 22.60
C ALA A 45 7.85 19.10 23.26
N PRO A 46 7.09 20.01 23.89
CA PRO A 46 7.64 21.24 24.48
C PRO A 46 8.80 21.01 25.46
N LEU A 47 8.71 19.97 26.30
CA LEU A 47 9.79 19.60 27.23
C LEU A 47 11.06 19.19 26.49
N ILE A 48 10.94 18.39 25.43
CA ILE A 48 12.09 17.92 24.66
C ILE A 48 12.77 19.11 23.98
N ILE A 49 11.99 20.04 23.41
CA ILE A 49 12.52 21.28 22.82
C ILE A 49 13.28 22.11 23.86
N ILE A 50 12.73 22.29 25.06
CA ILE A 50 13.42 23.00 26.16
C ILE A 50 14.73 22.30 26.52
N LEU A 51 14.73 20.98 26.63
CA LEU A 51 15.92 20.20 26.96
C LEU A 51 17.01 20.27 25.88
N LEU A 52 16.63 20.35 24.60
CA LEU A 52 17.57 20.53 23.50
C LEU A 52 18.27 21.89 23.57
N ILE A 53 17.54 22.96 23.89
CA ILE A 53 18.11 24.32 24.00
C ILE A 53 18.94 24.47 25.28
N ALA A 54 18.47 23.92 26.40
CA ALA A 54 19.15 24.03 27.69
C ALA A 54 20.45 23.20 27.78
N GLY A 55 20.66 22.26 26.85
CA GLY A 55 21.86 21.45 26.77
C GLY A 55 23.00 22.10 25.95
N GLU A 56 22.76 23.25 25.30
CA GLU A 56 23.80 24.08 24.67
C GLU A 56 24.58 24.95 25.68
#